data_AF-A0A966YJD5-F1
#
_entry.id   AF-A0A966YJD5-F1
#
_cell.length_a   1.000
_cell.length_b   1.000
_cell.length_c   1.000
_cell.angle_alpha   90.00
_cell.angle_beta   90.00
_cell.angle_gamma   90.00
#
_symmetry.space_group_name_H-M   'P 1'
#
loop_
_entity.id
_entity.type
_entity.pdbx_description
1 polymer ?
#
loop_
_entity_poly.entity_id
_entity_poly.type
_entity_poly.pdbx_seq_one_letter_code
_entity_poly.pdbx_strand_id
1 'polypeptide(L)' 'MTQRITRDEVVHVARLARLSLSDAEIDEFTGQLGDILEHAADIEALDVGDVEPTS' A
#
# COMPACT_ATOMS: atom_id res chain seq x y z
N MET A 1 -12.30 -4.30 -4.13
CA MET A 1 -12.06 -3.31 -5.20
C MET A 1 -10.77 -2.60 -4.83
N THR A 2 -9.63 -3.11 -5.28
CA THR A 2 -8.34 -2.47 -5.00
C THR A 2 -8.29 -1.19 -5.81
N GLN A 3 -8.57 -0.05 -5.17
CA GLN A 3 -8.28 1.23 -5.79
C GLN A 3 -6.77 1.31 -5.96
N ARG A 4 -6.31 1.63 -7.17
CA ARG A 4 -4.89 1.91 -7.41
C ARG A 4 -4.48 3.06 -6.50
N ILE A 5 -3.41 2.85 -5.73
CA ILE A 5 -2.83 3.92 -4.91
C ILE A 5 -2.43 5.09 -5.80
N THR A 6 -2.71 6.29 -5.30
CA THR A 6 -2.45 7.55 -5.98
C THR A 6 -1.19 8.21 -5.44
N ARG A 7 -0.65 9.13 -6.24
CA ARG A 7 0.50 9.95 -5.85
C ARG A 7 0.27 10.68 -4.52
N ASP A 8 -0.93 11.22 -4.31
CA ASP A 8 -1.29 11.96 -3.11
C ASP A 8 -1.33 11.05 -1.87
N GLU A 9 -1.75 9.80 -2.02
CA GLU A 9 -1.71 8.80 -0.96
C GLU A 9 -0.26 8.43 -0.59
N VAL A 10 0.62 8.28 -1.57
CA VAL A 10 2.06 8.03 -1.30
C VAL A 10 2.69 9.21 -0.54
N VAL A 11 2.39 10.44 -0.95
CA VAL A 11 2.84 11.65 -0.24
C VAL A 11 2.30 11.70 1.19
N HIS A 12 1.03 11.32 1.37
CA HIS A 12 0.40 11.27 2.69
C HIS A 12 1.10 10.26 3.61
N VAL A 13 1.32 9.03 3.13
CA VAL A 13 2.01 7.98 3.88
C VAL A 13 3.46 8.35 4.18
N ALA A 14 4.18 8.92 3.21
CA ALA A 14 5.55 9.40 3.42
C ALA A 14 5.63 10.45 4.54
N ARG A 15 4.66 11.37 4.60
CA ARG A 15 4.55 12.35 5.69
C ARG A 15 4.31 11.67 7.04
N LEU A 16 3.42 10.67 7.12
CA LEU A 16 3.17 9.91 8.36
C LEU A 16 4.44 9.17 8.83
N ALA A 17 5.19 8.61 7.89
CA ALA A 17 6.45 7.92 8.14
C ALA A 17 7.63 8.87 8.41
N ARG A 18 7.44 10.20 8.29
CA ARG A 18 8.49 11.23 8.37
C ARG A 18 9.62 11.00 7.35
N LEU A 19 9.27 10.52 6.16
CA LEU A 19 10.18 10.36 5.03
C LEU A 19 10.12 11.59 4.12
N SER A 20 11.30 12.09 3.72
CA SER A 20 11.42 13.12 2.71
C SER A 20 11.74 12.45 1.38
N LEU A 21 10.82 12.55 0.42
CA LEU A 21 10.95 11.94 -0.91
C LEU A 21 10.96 13.03 -1.97
N SER A 22 11.75 12.82 -3.01
CA SER A 22 11.72 13.62 -4.24
C SER A 22 10.52 13.24 -5.10
N ASP A 23 10.18 14.11 -6.07
CA ASP A 23 9.08 13.85 -7.00
C ASP A 23 9.28 12.56 -7.81
N ALA A 24 10.53 12.24 -8.17
CA ALA A 24 10.86 11.01 -8.89
C ALA A 24 10.66 9.75 -8.03
N GLU A 25 11.06 9.79 -6.76
CA GLU A 25 10.86 8.69 -5.82
C GLU A 25 9.37 8.48 -5.52
N ILE A 26 8.58 9.56 -5.45
CA ILE A 26 7.13 9.46 -5.29
C ILE A 26 6.51 8.72 -6.48
N ASP A 27 6.90 9.05 -7.70
CA ASP A 27 6.36 8.41 -8.91
C ASP A 27 6.77 6.92 -8.98
N GLU A 28 8.02 6.61 -8.63
CA GLU A 28 8.51 5.23 -8.55
C GLU A 28 7.74 4.41 -7.49
N PHE A 29 7.61 4.94 -6.28
CA PHE A 29 6.94 4.24 -5.18
C PHE A 29 5.44 4.11 -5.39
N THR A 30 4.81 5.03 -6.12
CA THR A 30 3.39 4.89 -6.51
C THR A 30 3.18 3.62 -7.34
N GLY A 31 4.09 3.32 -8.28
CA GLY A 31 4.05 2.07 -9.05
C GLY A 31 4.27 0.85 -8.17
N GLN A 32 5.37 0.84 -7.41
CA GLN A 32 5.76 -0.31 -6.58
C GLN A 32 4.72 -0.64 -5.50
N LEU A 33 4.15 0.38 -4.83
CA LEU A 33 3.10 0.17 -3.83
C LEU A 33 1.81 -0.33 -4.48
N GLY A 34 1.51 0.08 -5.72
CA GLY A 34 0.40 -0.46 -6.49
C GLY A 34 0.51 -1.97 -6.67
N ASP A 35 1.68 -2.45 -7.10
CA ASP A 35 1.94 -3.88 -7.30
C ASP A 35 1.83 -4.68 -5.98
N ILE A 36 2.34 -4.12 -4.87
CA ILE A 36 2.23 -4.74 -3.55
C ILE A 36 0.78 -4.84 -3.09
N LEU A 37 -0.02 -3.79 -3.29
CA LEU A 37 -1.43 -3.79 -2.91
C LEU A 37 -2.27 -4.73 -3.76
N GLU A 38 -1.93 -4.91 -5.04
CA GLU A 38 -2.54 -5.92 -5.90
C GLU A 38 -2.29 -7.32 -5.34
N HIS A 39 -1.04 -7.62 -4.98
CA HIS A 39 -0.72 -8.91 -4.35
C HIS A 39 -1.40 -9.10 -2.98
N ALA A 40 -1.49 -8.04 -2.17
CA ALA A 40 -2.18 -8.10 -0.88
C ALA A 40 -3.68 -8.39 -1.04
N ALA A 41 -4.30 -7.90 -2.12
CA ALA A 41 -5.70 -8.17 -2.42
C ALA A 41 -5.96 -9.67 -2.71
N ASP A 42 -4.97 -10.39 -3.26
CA ASP A 42 -5.06 -11.84 -3.42
C ASP A 42 -5.18 -12.55 -2.06
N ILE A 43 -4.52 -12.01 -1.03
CA ILE A 43 -4.55 -12.55 0.34
C ILE A 43 -5.88 -12.23 1.03
N GLU A 44 -6.47 -11.05 0.78
CA GLU A 44 -7.80 -10.70 1.31
C GLU A 44 -8.92 -11.66 0.86
N ALA A 45 -8.72 -12.39 -0.24
CA ALA A 45 -9.67 -13.39 -0.72
C ALA A 45 -9.73 -14.67 0.13
N LEU A 46 -8.82 -14.84 1.09
CA LEU A 46 -8.76 -16.01 1.96
C LEU A 46 -9.77 -15.90 3.11
N ASP A 47 -10.45 -17.02 3.41
CA ASP A 47 -11.35 -17.09 4.57
C ASP A 47 -10.54 -17.23 5.86
N VAL A 48 -10.61 -16.20 6.69
CA VAL A 48 -9.94 -16.11 7.99
C VAL A 48 -10.94 -15.84 9.13
N GLY A 49 -12.24 -16.09 8.92
CA GLY A 49 -13.29 -15.77 9.90
C GLY A 49 -13.21 -16.55 11.22
N ASP A 50 -12.66 -17.76 11.18
CA ASP A 50 -12.62 -18.70 12.32
C ASP A 50 -11.27 -18.73 13.05
N VAL A 51 -10.32 -17.86 12.68
CA VAL A 51 -8.98 -17.83 13.27
C VAL A 51 -8.71 -16.49 13.96
N GLU A 52 -8.26 -16.55 15.21
CA GLU A 52 -7.91 -15.34 15.97
C GLU A 52 -6.60 -14.71 15.45
N PRO A 53 -6.50 -13.38 15.37
CA PRO A 53 -5.27 -12.70 14.97
C PRO A 53 -4.12 -12.99 15.93
N THR A 54 -2.97 -13.37 15.39
CA THR A 54 -1.71 -13.49 16.14
C THR A 54 -0.92 -12.17 16.08
N SER A 55 -0.38 -11.75 17.23
CA SER A 55 0.45 -10.53 17.40
C SER A 55 1.94 -10.85 17.54
#